data_AF-X0TKW1-F1
#
_entry.id   AF-X0TKW1-F1
#
_cell.length_a   1.000
_cell.length_b   1.000
_cell.length_c   1.000
_cell.angle_alpha   90.00
_cell.angle_beta   90.00
_cell.angle_gamma   90.00
#
_symmetry.space_group_name_H-M   'P 1'
#
loop_
_entity.id
_entity.type
_entity.pdbx_description
1 polymer ?
#
loop_
_entity_poly.entity_id
_entity_poly.type
_entity_poly.pdbx_seq_one_letter_code
_entity_poly.pdbx_strand_id
1 'polypeptide(L)'
;MAKKKKKKKEKYSSEIINLELMEEICTIKTKNLGAFVLANFENSETDGLGNIFIDNGGDILGVAHSDNYGTDYGGNNTHFNIIENRIYNASLDDRAGVYILLDLLPKLNIKCDVLITIDEEIGASSAQLFETEKEYNWMFEFDRTGK
;
A
#
# COMPACT_ATOMS: atom_id res chain seq x y z
N MET A 1 34.33 28.61 19.06
CA MET A 1 33.23 28.87 18.11
C MET A 1 32.94 27.60 17.31
N ALA A 2 31.86 26.89 17.62
CA ALA A 2 31.50 25.64 16.93
C ALA A 2 30.77 25.94 15.61
N LYS A 3 31.33 25.46 14.49
CA LYS A 3 30.69 25.55 13.16
C LYS A 3 29.47 24.63 13.14
N LYS A 4 28.26 25.19 13.12
CA LYS A 4 27.01 24.44 12.85
C LYS A 4 27.10 23.84 11.45
N LYS A 5 27.25 22.52 11.34
CA LYS A 5 27.02 21.78 10.09
C LYS A 5 25.56 21.98 9.69
N LYS A 6 25.31 22.70 8.58
CA LYS A 6 23.99 22.73 7.95
C LYS A 6 23.66 21.30 7.51
N LYS A 7 22.68 20.65 8.16
CA LYS A 7 22.09 19.42 7.64
C LYS A 7 21.53 19.74 6.26
N LYS A 8 22.05 19.08 5.23
CA LYS A 8 21.43 19.04 3.90
C LYS A 8 19.99 18.52 4.13
N LYS A 9 18.98 19.36 3.95
CA LYS A 9 17.62 18.86 3.73
C LYS A 9 17.68 18.14 2.40
N GLU A 10 17.74 16.82 2.43
CA GLU A 10 17.48 16.05 1.22
C GLU A 10 16.07 16.39 0.76
N LYS A 11 16.05 17.10 -0.37
CA LYS A 11 14.86 17.49 -1.09
C LYS A 11 14.41 16.21 -1.80
N TYR A 12 13.72 15.31 -1.10
CA TYR A 12 12.90 14.32 -1.79
C TYR A 12 11.93 15.13 -2.64
N SER A 13 12.17 15.15 -3.95
CA SER A 13 11.42 16.01 -4.86
C SER A 13 9.99 15.50 -4.93
N SER A 14 9.07 16.42 -5.20
CA SER A 14 7.68 16.13 -5.58
C SER A 14 7.56 15.21 -6.82
N GLU A 15 8.68 14.76 -7.40
CA GLU A 15 8.72 13.91 -8.58
C GLU A 15 8.62 12.41 -8.23
N ILE A 16 8.88 12.02 -6.97
CA ILE A 16 8.82 10.60 -6.55
C ILE A 16 7.39 10.21 -6.14
N ILE A 17 6.71 11.08 -5.37
CA ILE A 17 5.38 10.79 -4.85
C ILE A 17 4.33 11.02 -5.94
N ASN A 18 3.60 9.96 -6.30
CA ASN A 18 2.46 10.03 -7.22
C ASN A 18 1.17 10.27 -6.42
N LEU A 19 0.82 11.54 -6.27
CA LEU A 19 -0.38 11.94 -5.52
C LEU A 19 -1.67 11.51 -6.21
N GLU A 20 -1.70 11.46 -7.54
CA GLU A 20 -2.88 11.03 -8.31
C GLU A 20 -3.18 9.55 -8.04
N LEU A 21 -2.16 8.70 -8.11
CA LEU A 21 -2.31 7.28 -7.79
C LEU A 21 -2.66 7.05 -6.32
N MET A 22 -2.04 7.81 -5.40
CA MET A 22 -2.35 7.70 -3.98
C MET A 22 -3.81 8.10 -3.70
N GLU A 23 -4.31 9.16 -4.34
CA GLU A 23 -5.71 9.57 -4.27
C GLU A 23 -6.63 8.47 -4.82
N GLU A 24 -6.33 7.92 -5.99
CA GLU A 24 -7.13 6.85 -6.59
C GLU A 24 -7.18 5.61 -5.68
N ILE A 25 -6.02 5.14 -5.22
CA ILE A 25 -5.91 4.01 -4.28
C ILE A 25 -6.69 4.31 -2.99
N CYS A 26 -6.59 5.51 -2.41
CA CYS A 26 -7.26 5.82 -1.15
C CYS A 26 -8.78 6.03 -1.28
N THR A 27 -9.30 6.31 -2.47
CA THR A 27 -10.72 6.69 -2.68
C THR A 27 -11.54 5.65 -3.43
N ILE A 28 -10.91 4.71 -4.13
CA ILE A 28 -11.60 3.59 -4.77
C ILE A 28 -12.36 2.75 -3.74
N LYS A 29 -13.44 2.06 -4.11
CA LYS A 29 -14.09 1.12 -3.18
C LYS A 29 -13.24 -0.14 -3.07
N THR A 30 -13.12 -0.76 -1.90
CA THR A 30 -12.26 -1.95 -1.70
C THR A 30 -12.60 -3.07 -2.68
N LYS A 31 -13.91 -3.33 -2.89
CA LYS A 31 -14.39 -4.29 -3.90
C LYS A 31 -13.91 -4.03 -5.34
N ASN A 32 -13.46 -2.81 -5.64
CA ASN A 32 -12.95 -2.41 -6.95
C ASN A 32 -11.41 -2.31 -6.96
N LEU A 33 -10.74 -2.26 -5.80
CA LEU A 33 -9.29 -2.14 -5.73
C LEU A 33 -8.61 -3.34 -6.42
N GLY A 34 -9.10 -4.56 -6.19
CA GLY A 34 -8.52 -5.74 -6.85
C GLY A 34 -8.59 -5.67 -8.37
N ALA A 35 -9.73 -5.27 -8.93
CA ALA A 35 -9.87 -5.06 -10.37
C ALA A 35 -8.96 -3.94 -10.88
N PHE A 36 -8.79 -2.86 -10.10
CA PHE A 36 -7.86 -1.78 -10.42
C PHE A 36 -6.41 -2.28 -10.46
N VAL A 37 -5.97 -3.05 -9.47
CA VAL A 37 -4.61 -3.61 -9.43
C VAL A 37 -4.39 -4.54 -10.63
N LEU A 38 -5.31 -5.48 -10.86
CA LEU A 38 -5.24 -6.44 -11.96
C LEU A 38 -5.17 -5.79 -13.35
N ALA A 39 -5.74 -4.59 -13.51
CA ALA A 39 -5.75 -3.87 -14.78
C ALA A 39 -4.50 -3.00 -15.01
N ASN A 40 -3.78 -2.62 -13.96
CA ASN A 40 -2.72 -1.61 -14.03
C ASN A 40 -1.31 -2.13 -13.67
N PHE A 41 -1.21 -3.30 -13.06
CA PHE A 41 0.07 -3.87 -12.63
C PHE A 41 0.31 -5.21 -13.32
N GLU A 42 1.48 -5.36 -13.93
CA GLU A 42 1.86 -6.61 -14.59
C GLU A 42 2.11 -7.72 -13.56
N ASN A 43 1.95 -8.99 -13.98
CA ASN A 43 2.16 -10.18 -13.14
C ASN A 43 1.30 -10.21 -11.87
N SER A 44 0.23 -9.41 -11.82
CA SER A 44 -0.75 -9.47 -10.76
C SER A 44 -1.77 -10.59 -11.03
N GLU A 45 -2.12 -11.33 -9.99
CA GLU A 45 -3.15 -12.35 -10.02
C GLU A 45 -3.98 -12.34 -8.74
N THR A 46 -5.12 -13.01 -8.78
CA THR A 46 -5.94 -13.25 -7.59
C THR A 46 -6.04 -14.74 -7.34
N ASP A 47 -6.01 -15.11 -6.06
CA ASP A 47 -6.26 -16.49 -5.62
C ASP A 47 -7.76 -16.83 -5.57
N GLY A 48 -8.64 -15.85 -5.85
CA GLY A 48 -10.09 -16.01 -5.74
C GLY A 48 -10.62 -16.05 -4.29
N LEU A 49 -9.75 -15.90 -3.29
CA LEU A 49 -10.05 -15.91 -1.85
C LEU A 49 -9.93 -14.51 -1.23
N GLY A 50 -9.70 -13.49 -2.06
CA GLY A 50 -9.62 -12.09 -1.64
C GLY A 50 -8.21 -11.51 -1.66
N ASN A 51 -7.18 -12.34 -1.87
CA ASN A 51 -5.82 -11.84 -2.02
C ASN A 51 -5.56 -11.42 -3.47
N ILE A 52 -4.70 -10.41 -3.61
CA ILE A 52 -4.05 -10.06 -4.87
C ILE A 52 -2.56 -10.24 -4.66
N PHE A 53 -1.95 -11.05 -5.51
CA PHE A 53 -0.52 -11.31 -5.48
C PHE A 53 0.13 -10.73 -6.73
N ILE A 54 1.33 -10.14 -6.59
CA ILE A 54 2.13 -9.63 -7.69
C ILE A 54 3.53 -10.23 -7.59
N ASP A 55 3.86 -11.14 -8.52
CA ASP A 55 5.19 -11.71 -8.63
C ASP A 55 6.12 -10.78 -9.41
N ASN A 56 6.94 -10.03 -8.67
CA ASN A 56 7.98 -9.19 -9.25
C ASN A 56 9.29 -9.97 -9.41
N GLY A 57 9.34 -11.24 -9.02
CA GLY A 57 10.54 -12.06 -8.95
C GLY A 57 11.49 -11.61 -7.84
N GLY A 58 10.97 -11.07 -6.73
CA GLY A 58 11.75 -10.70 -5.55
C GLY A 58 11.91 -11.86 -4.57
N ASP A 59 12.94 -11.83 -3.72
CA ASP A 59 13.13 -12.79 -2.62
C ASP A 59 12.52 -12.28 -1.30
N ILE A 60 11.76 -11.18 -1.35
CA ILE A 60 11.13 -10.52 -0.22
C ILE A 60 9.65 -10.35 -0.55
N LEU A 61 8.77 -10.64 0.40
CA LEU A 61 7.34 -10.37 0.30
C LEU A 61 6.96 -9.12 1.09
N GLY A 62 6.37 -8.14 0.42
CA GLY A 62 5.72 -6.99 1.05
C GLY A 62 4.21 -7.22 1.16
N VAL A 63 3.64 -6.97 2.32
CA VAL A 63 2.21 -7.19 2.60
C VAL A 63 1.55 -5.87 2.99
N ALA A 64 0.32 -5.64 2.54
CA ALA A 64 -0.55 -4.54 3.01
C ALA A 64 -2.02 -4.96 2.87
N HIS A 65 -2.89 -4.44 3.74
CA HIS A 65 -4.33 -4.68 3.62
C HIS A 65 -5.02 -3.56 2.83
N SER A 66 -6.13 -3.91 2.19
CA SER A 66 -6.87 -3.01 1.29
C SER A 66 -8.23 -2.60 1.79
N ASP A 67 -8.79 -3.40 2.70
CA ASP A 67 -10.01 -3.06 3.40
C ASP A 67 -9.77 -1.85 4.30
N ASN A 68 -10.86 -1.15 4.60
CA ASN A 68 -10.81 -0.11 5.61
C ASN A 68 -12.18 0.03 6.25
N TYR A 69 -12.20 0.39 7.53
CA TYR A 69 -13.45 0.58 8.25
C TYR A 69 -14.41 1.58 7.56
N GLY A 70 -13.84 2.59 6.89
CA GLY A 70 -14.58 3.65 6.21
C GLY A 70 -15.45 3.14 5.05
N THR A 71 -14.85 2.79 3.92
CA THR A 71 -15.56 2.48 2.69
C THR A 71 -16.35 1.18 2.74
N ASP A 72 -15.94 0.24 3.59
CA ASP A 72 -16.46 -1.13 3.58
C ASP A 72 -17.54 -1.37 4.62
N TYR A 73 -17.51 -0.61 5.73
CA TYR A 73 -18.42 -0.78 6.87
C TYR A 73 -19.31 0.44 7.14
N GLY A 74 -19.49 1.31 6.14
CA GLY A 74 -20.55 2.35 6.14
C GLY A 74 -20.10 3.77 6.50
N GLY A 75 -18.79 4.02 6.56
CA GLY A 75 -18.21 5.36 6.60
C GLY A 75 -18.25 6.09 5.25
N ASN A 76 -18.57 7.38 5.27
CA ASN A 76 -18.60 8.24 4.07
C ASN A 76 -17.24 8.90 3.76
N ASN A 77 -16.12 8.35 4.24
CA ASN A 77 -14.82 9.03 4.18
C ASN A 77 -14.07 8.75 2.87
N THR A 78 -14.58 9.27 1.75
CA THR A 78 -13.88 9.25 0.45
C THR A 78 -13.05 10.51 0.21
N HIS A 79 -13.02 11.47 1.13
CA HIS A 79 -12.32 12.73 0.90
C HIS A 79 -10.81 12.55 1.03
N PHE A 80 -10.11 12.73 -0.08
CA PHE A 80 -8.66 12.87 -0.12
C PHE A 80 -8.31 14.36 -0.05
N ASN A 81 -7.71 14.79 1.04
CA ASN A 81 -7.33 16.19 1.23
C ASN A 81 -5.83 16.31 1.47
N ILE A 82 -5.23 17.31 0.83
CA ILE A 82 -3.85 17.71 1.09
C ILE A 82 -3.89 19.05 1.80
N ILE A 83 -3.40 19.09 3.04
CA ILE A 83 -3.27 20.33 3.82
C ILE A 83 -1.80 20.49 4.17
N GLU A 84 -1.19 21.58 3.70
CA GLU A 84 0.24 21.84 3.78
C GLU A 84 1.08 20.70 3.17
N ASN A 85 1.66 19.84 4.01
CA ASN A 85 2.51 18.72 3.63
C ASN A 85 1.99 17.38 4.17
N ARG A 86 0.68 17.30 4.41
CA ARG A 86 0.01 16.13 4.98
C ARG A 86 -1.17 15.71 4.12
N ILE A 87 -1.31 14.40 3.98
CA ILE A 87 -2.44 13.76 3.30
C ILE A 87 -3.40 13.30 4.39
N TYR A 88 -4.69 13.59 4.17
CA TYR A 88 -5.78 13.20 5.03
C TYR A 88 -6.78 12.39 4.22
N ASN A 89 -6.92 11.13 4.59
CA ASN A 89 -7.94 10.22 4.11
C ASN A 89 -8.14 9.13 5.19
N ALA A 90 -9.36 8.62 5.37
CA ALA A 90 -9.63 7.62 6.40
C ALA A 90 -9.10 6.23 6.03
N SER A 91 -8.98 5.94 4.73
CA SER A 91 -8.45 4.69 4.19
C SER A 91 -6.92 4.66 4.16
N LEU A 92 -6.22 5.64 4.74
CA LEU A 92 -4.74 5.59 4.81
C LEU A 92 -4.26 4.36 5.58
N ASP A 93 -5.11 3.80 6.43
CA ASP A 93 -4.96 2.52 7.10
C ASP A 93 -5.70 1.44 6.27
N ASP A 94 -5.03 0.55 5.54
CA ASP A 94 -3.60 0.60 5.16
C ASP A 94 -3.39 0.83 3.65
N ARG A 95 -4.25 1.61 3.02
CA ARG A 95 -4.05 1.94 1.59
C ARG A 95 -2.81 2.81 1.33
N ALA A 96 -2.23 3.40 2.36
CA ALA A 96 -0.89 3.98 2.27
C ALA A 96 0.18 2.90 2.05
N GLY A 97 0.10 1.76 2.75
CA GLY A 97 0.97 0.60 2.52
C GLY A 97 0.82 0.03 1.12
N VAL A 98 -0.42 -0.12 0.64
CA VAL A 98 -0.71 -0.52 -0.75
C VAL A 98 -0.03 0.42 -1.75
N TYR A 99 -0.17 1.74 -1.58
CA TYR A 99 0.51 2.73 -2.41
C TYR A 99 2.04 2.59 -2.37
N ILE A 100 2.61 2.38 -1.17
CA ILE A 100 4.07 2.25 -1.00
C ILE A 100 4.59 1.02 -1.76
N LEU A 101 3.92 -0.12 -1.63
CA LEU A 101 4.30 -1.36 -2.31
C LEU A 101 4.20 -1.26 -3.83
N LEU A 102 3.14 -0.64 -4.34
CA LEU A 102 2.84 -0.59 -5.78
C LEU A 102 3.63 0.49 -6.54
N ASP A 103 3.96 1.62 -5.90
CA ASP A 103 4.54 2.79 -6.59
C ASP A 103 5.89 3.21 -5.99
N LEU A 104 5.93 3.44 -4.67
CA LEU A 104 7.10 4.06 -4.06
C LEU A 104 8.32 3.12 -4.03
N LEU A 105 8.15 1.86 -3.60
CA LEU A 105 9.26 0.91 -3.54
C LEU A 105 9.86 0.63 -4.92
N PRO A 106 9.07 0.35 -5.99
CA PRO A 106 9.59 0.22 -7.34
C PRO A 106 10.39 1.44 -7.81
N LYS A 107 9.91 2.66 -7.56
CA LYS A 107 10.62 3.91 -7.90
C LYS A 107 11.95 4.08 -7.15
N LEU A 108 12.07 3.48 -5.97
CA LEU A 108 13.31 3.45 -5.19
C LEU A 108 14.21 2.27 -5.57
N ASN A 109 13.87 1.50 -6.60
CA ASN A 109 14.53 0.25 -7.02
C ASN A 109 14.58 -0.81 -5.91
N ILE A 110 13.58 -0.82 -5.02
CA ILE A 110 13.40 -1.87 -4.03
C ILE A 110 12.52 -2.93 -4.67
N LYS A 111 13.07 -4.14 -4.81
CA LYS A 111 12.41 -5.27 -5.46
C LYS A 111 11.84 -6.23 -4.42
N CYS A 112 10.51 -6.32 -4.35
CA CYS A 112 9.77 -7.29 -3.55
C CYS A 112 8.54 -7.74 -4.33
N ASP A 113 8.07 -8.95 -4.04
CA ASP A 113 6.73 -9.36 -4.42
C ASP A 113 5.72 -8.69 -3.49
N VAL A 114 4.47 -8.61 -3.93
CA VAL A 114 3.42 -7.89 -3.21
C VAL A 114 2.26 -8.83 -2.94
N LEU A 115 1.80 -8.84 -1.69
CA LEU A 115 0.53 -9.45 -1.28
C LEU A 115 -0.39 -8.38 -0.73
N ILE A 116 -1.52 -8.16 -1.39
CA ILE A 116 -2.59 -7.29 -0.91
C ILE A 116 -3.70 -8.16 -0.36
N THR A 117 -4.12 -7.87 0.87
CA THR A 117 -5.09 -8.67 1.63
C THR A 117 -6.39 -7.89 1.87
N ILE A 118 -7.42 -8.60 2.33
CA ILE A 118 -8.69 -8.04 2.77
C ILE A 118 -9.06 -8.57 4.16
N ASP A 119 -10.09 -7.97 4.77
CA ASP A 119 -10.70 -8.35 6.05
C ASP A 119 -9.72 -8.29 7.26
N GLU A 120 -8.65 -7.50 7.17
CA GLU A 120 -7.75 -7.25 8.30
C GLU A 120 -8.48 -6.51 9.43
N GLU A 121 -9.28 -5.50 9.08
CA GLU A 121 -9.95 -4.59 10.03
C GLU A 121 -10.98 -5.28 10.93
N ILE A 122 -11.40 -6.48 10.56
CA ILE A 122 -12.31 -7.34 11.34
C ILE A 122 -11.60 -8.52 12.00
N GLY A 123 -10.27 -8.56 11.95
CA GLY A 123 -9.45 -9.64 12.50
C GLY A 123 -9.57 -10.95 11.74
N ALA A 124 -9.97 -10.91 10.46
CA ALA A 124 -10.22 -12.08 9.61
C ALA A 124 -9.38 -12.07 8.33
N SER A 125 -8.17 -11.50 8.40
CA SER A 125 -7.31 -11.25 7.24
C SER A 125 -7.22 -12.44 6.29
N SER A 126 -7.42 -12.18 4.99
CA SER A 126 -7.26 -13.16 3.91
C SER A 126 -5.83 -13.68 3.76
N ALA A 127 -4.85 -13.01 4.39
CA ALA A 127 -3.45 -13.46 4.44
C ALA A 127 -3.32 -14.91 4.92
N GLN A 128 -4.17 -15.35 5.84
CA GLN A 128 -4.16 -16.71 6.38
C GLN A 128 -4.49 -17.79 5.32
N LEU A 129 -5.06 -17.38 4.18
CA LEU A 129 -5.43 -18.25 3.06
C LEU A 129 -4.41 -18.21 1.93
N PHE A 130 -3.41 -17.33 1.99
CA PHE A 130 -2.40 -17.22 0.95
C PHE A 130 -1.43 -18.41 1.00
N GLU A 131 -1.32 -19.11 -0.13
CA GLU A 131 -0.41 -20.23 -0.31
C GLU A 131 0.55 -19.95 -1.47
N THR A 132 1.82 -20.30 -1.30
CA THR A 132 2.83 -20.20 -2.36
C THR A 132 3.90 -21.28 -2.18
N GLU A 133 4.45 -21.77 -3.29
CA GLU A 133 5.61 -22.65 -3.28
C GLU A 133 6.94 -21.88 -3.11
N LYS A 134 6.90 -20.55 -3.23
CA LYS A 134 8.08 -19.70 -3.16
C LYS A 134 8.54 -19.50 -1.71
N GLU A 135 9.82 -19.73 -1.46
CA GLU A 135 10.45 -19.42 -0.17
C GLU A 135 11.02 -18.01 -0.19
N TYR A 136 10.53 -17.15 0.70
CA TYR A 136 11.03 -15.79 0.85
C TYR A 136 12.13 -15.71 1.91
N ASN A 137 13.16 -14.91 1.64
CA ASN A 137 14.21 -14.60 2.61
C ASN A 137 13.66 -13.74 3.75
N TRP A 138 12.75 -12.82 3.43
CA TRP A 138 12.16 -11.87 4.36
C TRP A 138 10.70 -11.58 3.98
N MET A 139 9.90 -11.24 4.99
CA MET A 139 8.57 -10.67 4.82
C MET A 139 8.47 -9.41 5.67
N PHE A 140 7.77 -8.40 5.16
CA PHE A 140 7.40 -7.22 5.92
C PHE A 140 5.98 -6.82 5.59
N GLU A 141 5.30 -6.21 6.56
CA GLU A 141 3.97 -5.64 6.36
C GLU A 141 4.02 -4.13 6.59
N PHE A 142 3.21 -3.43 5.83
CA PHE A 142 2.71 -2.13 6.24
C PHE A 142 1.38 -2.34 6.93
N ASP A 143 1.22 -1.64 8.05
CA ASP A 143 -0.02 -1.51 8.79
C ASP A 143 0.15 -0.30 9.71
N ARG A 144 -0.86 0.58 9.77
CA ARG A 144 -0.80 1.74 10.64
C ARG A 144 -1.61 1.45 11.89
N THR A 145 -0.95 1.44 13.04
CA THR A 145 -1.67 1.62 14.30
C THR A 145 -2.32 3.02 14.31
N GLY A 146 -3.62 3.11 14.01
CA GLY A 146 -4.39 4.35 13.91
C GLY A 146 -4.20 5.29 15.10
N LYS A 147 -3.42 6.36 14.90
CA LYS A 147 -3.37 7.59 15.70
C LYS A 147 -3.12 8.80 14.81
#